data_AF-A0A3M1LQZ4-F1
#
_entry.id   AF-A0A3M1LQZ4-F1
#
_cell.length_a   1.000
_cell.length_b   1.000
_cell.length_c   1.000
_cell.angle_alpha   90.00
_cell.angle_beta   90.00
_cell.angle_gamma   90.00
#
_symmetry.space_group_name_H-M   'P 1'
#
loop_
_entity.id
_entity.type
_entity.pdbx_description
1 polymer ?
#
loop_
_entity_poly.entity_id
_entity_poly.type
_entity_poly.pdbx_seq_one_letter_code
_entity_poly.pdbx_strand_id
1 'polypeptide(L)'
;MFNKLYRMRIVITGTPGVGKHTIADMLAKRLKYKIIDINSLALQHNAIIGKDYAFIIDIEKMKDIIKDELDDNCIIVGHVAPYVLENDYIDYVIVLRRSPYELEEVYRNRGYDIKKMKDNL
;
A
#
# COMPACT_ATOMS: atom_id res chain seq x y z
N MET A 1 -19.22 -20.43 24.68
CA MET A 1 -19.54 -19.17 23.95
C MET A 1 -18.39 -18.94 22.97
N PHE A 2 -18.60 -19.25 21.70
CA PHE A 2 -17.56 -19.18 20.67
C PHE A 2 -17.19 -17.71 20.45
N ASN A 3 -16.04 -17.27 20.98
CA ASN A 3 -15.40 -16.06 20.49
C ASN A 3 -15.00 -16.33 19.04
N LYS A 4 -15.81 -15.86 18.09
CA LYS A 4 -15.36 -15.75 16.71
C LYS A 4 -14.24 -14.72 16.76
N LEU A 5 -12.99 -15.17 16.70
CA LEU A 5 -11.81 -14.32 16.51
C LEU A 5 -12.05 -13.58 15.20
N TYR A 6 -12.57 -12.36 15.27
CA TYR A 6 -12.76 -11.53 14.09
C TYR A 6 -11.38 -11.09 13.65
N ARG A 7 -10.90 -11.69 12.55
CA ARG A 7 -9.77 -11.16 11.80
C ARG A 7 -10.20 -9.79 11.23
N MET A 8 -9.24 -8.87 11.12
CA MET A 8 -9.45 -7.56 10.53
C MET A 8 -8.22 -7.12 9.73
N ARG A 9 -8.31 -7.29 8.41
CA ARG A 9 -7.30 -6.90 7.44
C ARG A 9 -7.77 -5.66 6.69
N ILE A 10 -7.10 -4.55 6.97
CA ILE A 10 -7.45 -3.22 6.44
C ILE A 10 -6.47 -2.85 5.34
N VAL A 11 -6.96 -2.59 4.14
CA VAL A 11 -6.14 -2.08 3.02
C VAL A 11 -6.24 -0.57 2.96
N ILE A 12 -5.09 0.12 2.93
CA ILE A 12 -5.01 1.57 2.71
C ILE A 12 -4.30 1.83 1.37
N THR A 13 -5.06 2.35 0.40
CA THR A 13 -4.60 2.63 -0.96
C THR A 13 -4.94 4.06 -1.40
N GLY A 14 -4.58 4.41 -2.63
CA GLY A 14 -4.64 5.75 -3.22
C GLY A 14 -3.36 6.09 -3.97
N THR A 15 -3.39 7.19 -4.73
CA THR A 15 -2.23 7.65 -5.52
C THR A 15 -1.02 7.97 -4.63
N PRO A 16 0.22 7.94 -5.13
CA PRO A 16 1.39 8.37 -4.37
C PRO A 16 1.17 9.77 -3.75
N GLY A 17 1.74 10.04 -2.57
CA GLY A 17 1.64 11.38 -1.96
C GLY A 17 0.35 11.71 -1.19
N VAL A 18 -0.72 10.90 -1.27
CA VAL A 18 -1.98 11.14 -0.52
C VAL A 18 -1.92 10.88 0.99
N GLY A 19 -0.76 10.46 1.53
CA GLY A 19 -0.58 10.24 2.98
C GLY A 19 -0.88 8.83 3.49
N LYS A 20 -0.94 7.81 2.62
CA LYS A 20 -1.20 6.41 2.99
C LYS A 20 -0.38 5.92 4.19
N HIS A 21 0.95 6.06 4.11
CA HIS A 21 1.86 5.61 5.16
C HIS A 21 1.64 6.32 6.49
N THR A 22 1.35 7.63 6.45
CA THR A 22 1.04 8.41 7.67
C THR A 22 -0.22 7.90 8.35
N ILE A 23 -1.30 7.69 7.60
CA ILE A 23 -2.56 7.18 8.16
C ILE A 23 -2.41 5.72 8.62
N ALA A 24 -1.68 4.89 7.86
CA ALA A 24 -1.39 3.51 8.24
C ALA A 24 -0.63 3.43 9.57
N ASP A 25 0.41 4.25 9.77
CA ASP A 25 1.18 4.31 11.02
C ASP A 25 0.31 4.75 12.21
N MET A 26 -0.49 5.80 12.03
CA MET A 26 -1.40 6.27 13.08
C MET A 26 -2.45 5.22 13.46
N LEU A 27 -3.02 4.54 12.47
CA LEU A 27 -4.05 3.52 12.68
C LEU A 27 -3.45 2.25 13.31
N ALA A 28 -2.29 1.81 12.82
CA ALA A 28 -1.56 0.66 13.36
C ALA A 28 -1.23 0.83 14.84
N LYS A 29 -0.75 2.01 15.24
CA LYS A 29 -0.47 2.33 16.66
C LYS A 29 -1.71 2.27 17.54
N ARG A 30 -2.86 2.75 17.04
CA ARG A 30 -4.12 2.74 17.79
C ARG A 30 -4.72 1.34 17.93
N LEU A 31 -4.69 0.56 16.85
CA LEU A 31 -5.25 -0.80 16.81
C LEU A 31 -4.26 -1.87 17.30
N LYS A 32 -2.98 -1.53 17.42
CA LYS A 32 -1.85 -2.45 17.68
C LYS A 32 -1.69 -3.51 16.59
N TYR A 33 -1.83 -3.10 15.32
CA TYR A 33 -1.75 -4.00 14.16
C TYR A 33 -0.38 -3.90 13.48
N LYS A 34 0.07 -4.99 12.86
CA LYS A 34 1.27 -4.99 11.98
C LYS A 34 0.95 -4.20 10.71
N ILE A 35 1.93 -3.44 10.21
CA ILE A 35 1.86 -2.83 8.88
C ILE A 35 2.59 -3.73 7.89
N ILE A 36 1.92 -4.05 6.79
CA ILE A 36 2.49 -4.71 5.61
C ILE A 36 2.56 -3.67 4.50
N ASP A 37 3.74 -3.10 4.27
CA ASP A 37 3.98 -2.19 3.15
C ASP A 37 4.41 -2.99 1.92
N ILE A 38 3.56 -3.01 0.90
CA ILE A 38 3.77 -3.81 -0.32
C ILE A 38 5.06 -3.42 -1.04
N ASN A 39 5.41 -2.12 -1.07
CA ASN A 39 6.63 -1.67 -1.74
C ASN A 39 7.89 -2.14 -0.98
N SER A 40 7.85 -2.02 0.35
CA SER A 40 8.95 -2.47 1.21
C SER A 40 9.12 -3.99 1.16
N LEU A 41 8.00 -4.73 1.14
CA LEU A 41 8.00 -6.18 1.04
C LEU A 41 8.55 -6.65 -0.32
N ALA A 42 8.16 -5.99 -1.41
CA ALA A 42 8.69 -6.29 -2.73
C ALA A 42 10.22 -6.12 -2.79
N LEU A 43 10.78 -5.10 -2.13
CA LEU A 43 12.22 -4.90 -2.04
C LEU A 43 12.90 -5.99 -1.20
N GLN A 44 12.34 -6.35 -0.05
CA GLN A 44 12.90 -7.38 0.84
C GLN A 44 12.97 -8.76 0.17
N HIS A 45 11.98 -9.10 -0.66
CA HIS A 45 11.88 -10.39 -1.33
C HIS A 45 12.42 -10.39 -2.78
N ASN A 46 13.12 -9.33 -3.20
CA ASN A 46 13.63 -9.16 -4.57
C ASN A 46 12.53 -9.37 -5.63
N ALA A 47 11.31 -8.88 -5.40
CA ALA A 47 10.17 -8.95 -6.32
C ALA A 47 10.07 -7.70 -7.18
N ILE A 48 11.21 -7.25 -7.70
CA ILE A 48 11.36 -6.06 -8.54
C ILE A 48 11.90 -6.51 -9.90
N ILE A 49 11.15 -6.24 -10.97
CA ILE A 49 11.53 -6.60 -12.35
C ILE A 49 12.22 -5.45 -13.10
N GLY A 50 12.22 -4.26 -12.51
CA GLY A 50 12.87 -3.12 -13.11
C GLY A 50 12.78 -1.87 -12.24
N LYS A 51 13.44 -0.83 -12.70
CA LYS A 51 13.38 0.50 -12.10
C LYS A 51 13.30 1.52 -13.22
N ASP A 52 12.17 2.21 -13.31
CA ASP A 52 11.99 3.36 -14.18
C ASP A 52 11.40 4.50 -13.36
N TYR A 53 12.26 5.36 -12.80
CA TYR A 53 11.95 6.41 -11.82
C TYR A 53 11.26 5.95 -10.51
N ALA A 54 10.71 4.74 -10.47
CA ALA A 54 10.13 4.00 -9.35
C ALA A 54 10.38 2.49 -9.57
N PHE A 55 10.26 1.69 -8.53
CA PHE A 55 10.39 0.25 -8.64
C PHE A 55 9.18 -0.35 -9.36
N ILE A 56 9.46 -1.17 -10.38
CA ILE A 56 8.45 -1.95 -11.09
C ILE A 56 8.35 -3.30 -10.37
N ILE A 57 7.20 -3.52 -9.75
CA ILE A 57 6.94 -4.70 -8.93
C ILE A 57 6.52 -5.88 -9.80
N ASP A 58 7.08 -7.05 -9.53
CA ASP A 58 6.60 -8.33 -10.06
C ASP A 58 5.28 -8.70 -9.39
N ILE A 59 4.16 -8.47 -10.07
CA ILE A 59 2.82 -8.66 -9.49
C ILE A 59 2.56 -10.13 -9.16
N GLU A 60 2.94 -11.06 -10.04
CA GLU A 60 2.68 -12.48 -9.82
C GLU A 60 3.51 -13.01 -8.65
N LYS A 61 4.81 -12.69 -8.60
CA LYS A 61 5.64 -13.05 -7.45
C LYS A 61 5.14 -12.42 -6.15
N MET A 62 4.63 -11.18 -6.20
CA MET A 62 4.08 -10.51 -5.02
C MET A 62 2.78 -11.12 -4.50
N LYS A 63 1.94 -11.69 -5.38
CA LYS A 63 0.74 -12.43 -4.95
C LYS A 63 1.11 -13.64 -4.10
N ASP A 64 2.22 -14.30 -4.37
CA ASP A 64 2.69 -15.41 -3.55
C ASP A 64 3.31 -14.92 -2.24
N ILE A 65 4.19 -13.93 -2.30
CA ILE A 65 4.84 -13.36 -1.09
C ILE A 65 3.81 -12.83 -0.08
N ILE A 66 2.77 -12.14 -0.56
CA ILE A 66 1.80 -11.52 0.35
C ILE A 66 1.00 -12.58 1.12
N LYS A 67 0.74 -13.76 0.53
CA LYS A 67 -0.01 -14.84 1.18
C LYS A 67 0.67 -15.31 2.45
N ASP A 68 2.00 -15.40 2.43
CA ASP A 68 2.81 -15.87 3.56
C ASP A 68 2.99 -14.80 4.65
N GLU A 69 2.80 -13.53 4.33
CA GLU A 69 3.07 -12.40 5.24
C GLU A 69 1.81 -11.84 5.91
N LEU A 70 0.63 -12.24 5.45
CA LEU A 70 -0.66 -11.79 5.96
C LEU A 70 -0.92 -12.31 7.38
N ASP A 71 -1.18 -11.37 8.28
CA ASP A 71 -1.68 -11.65 9.63
C ASP A 71 -3.21 -11.52 9.66
N ASP A 72 -3.86 -12.13 10.63
CA ASP A 72 -5.30 -11.96 10.88
C ASP A 72 -5.65 -10.51 11.22
N ASN A 73 -4.75 -9.77 11.87
CA ASN A 73 -4.94 -8.37 12.21
C ASN A 73 -3.79 -7.51 11.69
N CYS A 74 -3.96 -6.98 10.48
CA CYS A 74 -2.94 -6.18 9.82
C CYS A 74 -3.50 -5.00 9.03
N ILE A 75 -2.62 -4.05 8.77
CA ILE A 75 -2.85 -2.94 7.84
C ILE A 75 -1.93 -3.14 6.64
N ILE A 76 -2.52 -3.34 5.47
CA ILE A 76 -1.81 -3.48 4.21
C ILE A 76 -1.79 -2.12 3.52
N VAL A 77 -0.61 -1.61 3.18
CA VAL A 77 -0.46 -0.28 2.60
C VAL A 77 0.30 -0.34 1.28
N GLY A 78 -0.25 0.33 0.25
CA GLY A 78 0.39 0.37 -1.06
C GLY A 78 -0.55 0.85 -2.14
N HIS A 79 -0.04 1.61 -3.11
CA HIS A 79 -0.81 2.04 -4.28
C HIS A 79 -1.07 0.89 -5.26
N VAL A 80 -0.20 -0.13 -5.28
CA VAL A 80 -0.34 -1.35 -6.08
C VAL A 80 -1.20 -2.42 -5.42
N ALA A 81 -1.74 -2.17 -4.22
CA ALA A 81 -2.55 -3.13 -3.48
C ALA A 81 -3.69 -3.77 -4.31
N PRO A 82 -4.41 -3.04 -5.19
CA PRO A 82 -5.47 -3.63 -6.01
C PRO A 82 -5.00 -4.72 -6.98
N TYR A 83 -3.70 -4.76 -7.32
CA TYR A 83 -3.15 -5.73 -8.28
C TYR A 83 -2.55 -6.96 -7.59
N VAL A 84 -2.21 -6.85 -6.31
CA VAL A 84 -1.48 -7.88 -5.56
C VAL A 84 -2.41 -8.64 -4.61
N LEU A 85 -3.51 -8.03 -4.16
CA LEU A 85 -4.42 -8.64 -3.20
C LEU A 85 -5.62 -9.31 -3.86
N GLU A 86 -5.97 -10.49 -3.36
CA GLU A 86 -7.23 -11.18 -3.65
C GLU A 86 -8.32 -10.77 -2.63
N ASN A 87 -9.60 -10.88 -3.01
CA ASN A 87 -10.73 -10.44 -2.18
C ASN A 87 -10.75 -11.10 -0.80
N ASP A 88 -10.36 -12.38 -0.72
CA ASP A 88 -10.36 -13.16 0.51
C ASP A 88 -9.29 -12.69 1.53
N TYR A 89 -8.44 -11.73 1.17
CA TYR A 89 -7.43 -11.14 2.05
C TYR A 89 -7.83 -9.79 2.64
N ILE A 90 -9.02 -9.31 2.31
CA ILE A 90 -9.46 -7.94 2.58
C ILE A 90 -10.78 -7.96 3.34
N ASP A 91 -10.82 -7.30 4.49
CA ASP A 91 -12.06 -7.08 5.24
C ASP A 91 -12.54 -5.63 5.07
N TYR A 92 -11.61 -4.66 4.97
CA TYR A 92 -11.90 -3.25 4.73
C TYR A 92 -10.93 -2.63 3.73
N VAL A 93 -11.42 -1.68 2.92
CA VAL A 93 -10.59 -0.87 2.02
C VAL A 93 -10.81 0.61 2.31
N ILE A 94 -9.73 1.34 2.51
CA ILE A 94 -9.69 2.79 2.66
C ILE A 94 -8.92 3.36 1.46
N VAL A 95 -9.61 4.12 0.62
CA VAL A 95 -8.99 4.83 -0.50
C VAL A 95 -8.78 6.29 -0.10
N LEU A 96 -7.53 6.67 0.14
CA LEU A 96 -7.19 8.05 0.43
C LEU A 96 -7.17 8.88 -0.86
N ARG A 97 -7.75 10.07 -0.78
CA ARG A 97 -7.82 11.04 -1.86
C ARG A 97 -7.27 12.37 -1.37
N ARG A 98 -6.64 13.10 -2.27
CA ARG A 98 -6.14 14.45 -2.04
C ARG A 98 -6.38 15.29 -3.29
N SER A 99 -6.55 16.60 -3.11
CA SER A 99 -6.68 17.54 -4.23
C SER A 99 -5.49 17.40 -5.19
N PRO A 100 -5.72 17.34 -6.52
CA PRO A 100 -4.63 17.32 -7.50
C PRO A 100 -3.69 18.52 -7.37
N TYR A 101 -4.23 19.71 -7.07
CA TYR A 101 -3.42 20.93 -6.88
C TYR A 101 -2.45 20.81 -5.70
N GLU A 102 -2.86 20.14 -4.62
CA GLU A 102 -1.98 19.88 -3.48
C GLU A 102 -0.98 18.76 -3.76
N LEU A 103 -1.38 17.74 -4.52
CA LEU A 103 -0.48 16.65 -4.93
C LEU A 103 0.64 17.15 -5.85
N GLU A 104 0.35 18.17 -6.66
CA GLU A 104 1.35 18.80 -7.52
C GLU A 104 2.54 19.32 -6.69
N GLU A 105 2.27 20.04 -5.61
CA GLU A 105 3.31 20.54 -4.70
C GLU A 105 4.07 19.39 -4.02
N VAL A 106 3.35 18.35 -3.58
CA VAL A 106 3.97 17.14 -3.00
C VAL A 106 4.92 16.46 -3.99
N TYR A 107 4.53 16.33 -5.26
CA TYR A 107 5.36 15.69 -6.28
C TYR A 107 6.56 16.56 -6.66
N ARG A 108 6.40 17.88 -6.75
CA ARG A 108 7.51 18.83 -6.96
C ARG A 108 8.54 18.71 -5.83
N ASN A 109 8.09 18.69 -4.57
CA ASN A 109 8.96 18.52 -3.40
C ASN A 109 9.68 17.15 -3.36
N ARG A 110 9.11 16.14 -4.04
CA ARG A 110 9.75 14.81 -4.22
C ARG A 110 10.67 14.73 -5.44
N GLY A 111 10.83 15.83 -6.18
CA GLY A 111 11.66 15.89 -7.38
C GLY A 111 11.12 15.07 -8.55
N TYR A 112 9.80 14.89 -8.65
CA TYR A 112 9.20 14.25 -9.82
C TYR A 112 9.34 15.15 -11.05
N ASP A 113 9.69 14.57 -12.20
CA ASP A 113 9.59 15.27 -13.47
C ASP A 113 8.12 15.50 -13.89
N ILE A 114 7.94 16.36 -14.89
CA ILE A 114 6.61 16.75 -15.38
C ILE A 114 5.81 15.53 -15.89
N LYS A 115 6.47 14.56 -16.53
CA LYS A 115 5.79 13.39 -17.08
C LYS A 115 5.24 12.53 -15.94
N LYS A 116 6.08 12.21 -14.96
CA LYS A 116 5.72 11.41 -13.78
C LYS A 116 4.65 12.09 -12.93
N MET A 117 4.71 13.42 -12.80
CA MET A 117 3.66 14.19 -12.14
C MET A 117 2.32 14.00 -12.84
N LYS A 118 2.26 14.15 -14.17
CA LYS A 118 1.05 13.96 -14.96
C LYS A 118 0.51 12.53 -14.89
N ASP A 119 1.37 11.53 -14.87
CA ASP A 119 0.95 10.12 -14.77
C ASP A 119 0.29 9.80 -13.40
N ASN A 120 0.50 10.61 -12.37
CA ASN A 120 0.03 10.38 -11.00
C ASN A 120 -0.98 11.43 -10.48
N LEU A 121 -1.35 12.43 -11.28
CA LEU A 121 -2.36 13.46 -10.99
C LEU A 121 -3.71 13.07 -11.60
#